data_AF-A0A0M4HG13-F1
#
_entry.id   AF-A0A0M4HG13-F1
#
_cell.length_a   1.000
_cell.length_b   1.000
_cell.length_c   1.000
_cell.angle_alpha   90.00
_cell.angle_beta   90.00
_cell.angle_gamma   90.00
#
_symmetry.space_group_name_H-M   'P 1'
#
loop_
_entity.id
_entity.type
_entity.pdbx_description
1 polymer ?
#
loop_
_entity_poly.entity_id
_entity_poly.type
_entity_poly.pdbx_seq_one_letter_code
_entity_poly.pdbx_strand_id
1 'polypeptide(L)'
;MDPALVAALDADHETWPTDDPRLLAIRERAGARRRAVLVVDASLRTWWAERWAADPGRAGAALAAYVSRAMAEARPGERYLVLDGGRLTPSTRATPPAVRDATPPTTGRWVAYVPIERDGSADPS
;
A
#
# COMPACT_ATOMS: atom_id res chain seq x y z
N MET A 1 7.51 13.51 -4.35
CA MET A 1 7.76 12.77 -3.09
C MET A 1 8.30 13.77 -2.07
N ASP A 2 7.86 13.72 -0.82
CA ASP A 2 8.42 14.59 0.25
C ASP A 2 9.84 14.09 0.63
N PRO A 3 10.89 14.94 0.55
CA PRO A 3 12.25 14.52 0.86
C PRO A 3 12.46 14.16 2.35
N ALA A 4 11.72 14.78 3.27
CA ALA A 4 11.83 14.47 4.70
C ALA A 4 11.23 13.09 5.01
N LEU A 5 10.15 12.71 4.31
CA LEU A 5 9.58 11.36 4.38
C LEU A 5 10.59 10.32 3.90
N VAL A 6 11.30 10.59 2.81
CA VAL A 6 12.35 9.71 2.29
C VAL A 6 13.53 9.62 3.26
N ALA A 7 13.99 10.76 3.78
CA ALA A 7 15.09 10.81 4.74
C ALA A 7 14.78 10.05 6.05
N ALA A 8 13.52 10.06 6.50
CA ALA A 8 13.09 9.31 7.67
C ALA A 8 13.24 7.78 7.50
N LEU A 9 13.22 7.28 6.27
CA LEU A 9 13.37 5.86 5.98
C LEU A 9 14.81 5.42 5.72
N ASP A 10 15.71 6.37 5.42
CA ASP A 10 17.03 6.07 4.86
C ASP A 10 17.95 5.30 5.82
N ALA A 11 17.77 5.48 7.13
CA ALA A 11 18.54 4.75 8.14
C ALA A 11 18.36 3.23 8.04
N ASP A 12 17.12 2.77 7.85
CA ASP A 12 16.74 1.35 7.93
C ASP A 12 16.41 0.76 6.56
N HIS A 13 16.06 1.59 5.59
CA HIS A 13 15.55 1.17 4.30
C HIS A 13 16.27 1.89 3.15
N GLU A 14 16.54 1.14 2.09
CA GLU A 14 16.80 1.74 0.78
C GLU A 14 15.46 2.11 0.15
N THR A 15 15.40 3.29 -0.47
CA THR A 15 14.19 3.75 -1.15
C THR A 15 14.48 4.18 -2.58
N TRP A 16 13.57 3.91 -3.51
CA TRP A 16 13.66 4.44 -4.87
C TRP A 16 12.27 4.79 -5.41
N PRO A 17 12.17 5.87 -6.22
CA PRO A 17 10.91 6.25 -6.83
C PRO A 17 10.44 5.18 -7.84
N THR A 18 9.13 5.14 -8.06
CA THR A 18 8.51 4.36 -9.14
C THR A 18 7.92 5.31 -10.20
N ASP A 19 7.41 4.75 -11.30
CA ASP A 19 6.71 5.54 -12.32
C ASP A 19 5.44 6.23 -11.79
N ASP A 20 4.81 5.67 -10.74
CA ASP A 20 3.72 6.33 -10.03
C ASP A 20 4.29 7.20 -8.90
N PRO A 21 4.09 8.54 -8.92
CA PRO A 21 4.59 9.43 -7.88
C PRO A 21 3.94 9.23 -6.50
N ARG A 22 2.91 8.39 -6.41
CA ARG A 22 2.27 7.97 -5.15
C ARG A 22 2.88 6.69 -4.59
N LEU A 23 3.80 6.03 -5.29
CA LEU A 23 4.39 4.78 -4.85
C LEU A 23 5.89 4.96 -4.63
N LEU A 24 6.33 4.59 -3.43
CA LEU A 24 7.75 4.58 -3.05
C LEU A 24 8.17 3.13 -2.82
N ALA A 25 9.05 2.61 -3.66
CA ALA A 25 9.59 1.28 -3.46
C ALA A 25 10.66 1.32 -2.35
N ILE A 26 10.61 0.33 -1.48
CA ILE A 26 11.46 0.24 -0.29
C ILE A 26 12.05 -1.15 -0.13
N ARG A 27 13.25 -1.23 0.44
CA ARG A 27 13.92 -2.48 0.82
C ARG A 27 14.62 -2.34 2.16
N GLU A 28 14.45 -3.32 3.05
CA GLU A 28 15.22 -3.37 4.29
C GLU A 28 16.73 -3.44 3.99
N ARG A 29 17.53 -2.57 4.63
CA ARG A 29 19.00 -2.57 4.48
C ARG A 29 19.63 -3.79 5.16
N ALA A 30 19.10 -4.15 6.32
CA ALA A 30 19.57 -5.25 7.16
C ALA A 30 18.53 -6.37 7.27
N GLY A 31 18.94 -7.54 7.76
CA GLY A 31 18.04 -8.67 7.98
C GLY A 31 17.62 -9.38 6.68
N ALA A 32 16.32 -9.68 6.56
CA ALA A 32 15.77 -10.48 5.47
C ALA A 32 15.72 -9.77 4.10
N ARG A 33 16.09 -8.47 4.06
CA ARG A 33 16.10 -7.65 2.84
C ARG A 33 14.77 -7.69 2.10
N ARG A 34 13.66 -7.70 2.85
CA ARG A 34 12.31 -7.72 2.28
C ARG A 34 12.11 -6.47 1.44
N ARG A 35 11.22 -6.58 0.46
CA ARG A 35 10.84 -5.49 -0.45
C ARG A 35 9.36 -5.21 -0.30
N ALA A 36 9.01 -3.93 -0.30
CA ALA A 36 7.63 -3.48 -0.30
C ALA A 36 7.50 -2.18 -1.10
N VAL A 37 6.27 -1.72 -1.26
CA VAL A 37 5.92 -0.44 -1.88
C VAL A 37 5.07 0.33 -0.89
N LEU A 38 5.59 1.45 -0.38
CA LEU A 38 4.84 2.36 0.46
C LEU A 38 3.90 3.21 -0.42
N VAL A 39 2.62 3.20 -0.08
CA VAL A 39 1.59 4.00 -0.76
C VAL A 39 1.51 5.38 -0.11
N VAL A 40 2.02 6.39 -0.81
CA VAL A 40 2.07 7.80 -0.42
C VAL A 40 0.85 8.56 -0.95
N ASP A 41 -0.33 8.08 -0.54
CA ASP A 41 -1.63 8.66 -0.84
C ASP A 41 -1.96 9.87 0.05
N ALA A 42 -3.18 10.42 -0.10
CA ALA A 42 -3.62 11.58 0.67
C ALA A 42 -3.62 11.30 2.19
N SER A 43 -4.04 10.11 2.61
CA SER A 43 -4.08 9.71 4.01
C SER A 43 -2.68 9.70 4.63
N LEU A 44 -1.70 9.07 3.95
CA LEU A 44 -0.32 9.06 4.43
C LEU A 44 0.28 10.47 4.46
N ARG A 45 0.01 11.29 3.43
CA ARG A 45 0.52 12.67 3.35
C ARG A 45 -0.03 13.54 4.49
N THR A 46 -1.32 13.46 4.77
CA THR A 46 -1.94 14.20 5.88
C THR A 46 -1.39 13.73 7.23
N TRP A 47 -1.34 12.41 7.46
CA TRP A 47 -0.76 11.84 8.68
C TRP A 47 0.69 12.28 8.91
N TRP A 48 1.48 12.32 7.83
CA TRP A 48 2.87 12.76 7.86
C TRP A 48 2.97 14.24 8.19
N ALA A 49 2.23 15.10 7.47
CA ALA A 49 2.27 16.54 7.67
C ALA A 49 1.88 16.95 9.09
N GLU A 50 0.83 16.35 9.64
CA GLU A 50 0.37 16.63 11.02
C GLU A 50 1.43 16.27 12.06
N ARG A 51 2.04 15.08 11.94
CA ARG A 51 3.07 14.63 12.88
C ARG A 51 4.37 15.40 12.72
N TRP A 52 4.77 15.66 11.48
CA TRP A 52 5.98 16.42 11.19
C TRP A 52 5.89 17.85 11.71
N ALA A 53 4.73 18.50 11.59
CA ALA A 53 4.51 19.82 12.17
C ALA A 53 4.58 19.83 13.70
N ALA A 54 4.17 18.72 14.35
CA ALA A 54 4.20 18.60 15.81
C ALA A 54 5.60 18.29 16.37
N ASP A 55 6.30 17.30 15.79
CA ASP A 55 7.61 16.84 16.23
C ASP A 55 8.31 16.08 15.10
N PRO A 56 9.20 16.72 14.32
CA PRO A 56 9.89 16.10 13.19
C PRO A 56 10.68 14.85 13.56
N GLY A 57 11.39 14.88 14.69
CA GLY A 57 12.25 13.77 15.12
C GLY A 57 11.41 12.54 15.47
N ARG A 58 10.33 12.75 16.22
CA ARG A 58 9.39 11.67 16.57
C ARG A 58 8.60 11.17 15.36
N ALA A 59 8.22 12.06 14.45
CA ALA A 59 7.51 11.70 13.23
C ALA A 59 8.35 10.77 12.34
N GLY A 60 9.64 11.10 12.16
CA GLY A 60 10.57 10.26 11.41
C GLY A 60 10.74 8.87 12.03
N ALA A 61 11.03 8.82 13.33
CA ALA A 61 11.17 7.55 14.05
C ALA A 61 9.90 6.70 14.03
N ALA A 62 8.72 7.32 14.16
CA ALA A 62 7.44 6.63 14.09
C ALA A 62 7.17 6.04 12.70
N LEU A 63 7.46 6.78 11.64
CA LEU A 63 7.29 6.30 10.26
C LEU A 63 8.19 5.09 9.99
N ALA A 64 9.48 5.17 10.32
CA ALA A 64 10.42 4.07 10.15
C ALA A 64 9.95 2.81 10.90
N ALA A 65 9.56 2.96 12.17
CA ALA A 65 9.06 1.86 12.99
C ALA A 65 7.78 1.23 12.42
N TYR A 66 6.84 2.04 11.90
CA TYR A 66 5.61 1.54 11.30
C TYR A 66 5.87 0.79 10.00
N VAL A 67 6.80 1.26 9.17
CA VAL A 67 7.21 0.57 7.94
C VAL A 67 7.86 -0.77 8.26
N SER A 68 8.86 -0.80 9.14
CA SER A 68 9.54 -2.06 9.50
C SER A 68 8.58 -3.08 10.11
N ARG A 69 7.67 -2.63 10.97
CA ARG A 69 6.61 -3.48 11.53
C ARG A 69 5.73 -4.07 10.43
N ALA A 70 5.23 -3.23 9.51
CA ALA A 70 4.35 -3.70 8.45
C ALA A 70 5.07 -4.68 7.52
N MET A 71 6.34 -4.43 7.17
CA MET A 71 7.14 -5.37 6.37
C MET A 71 7.36 -6.71 7.08
N ALA A 72 7.52 -6.71 8.40
CA ALA A 72 7.64 -7.94 9.18
C ALA A 72 6.33 -8.74 9.27
N GLU A 73 5.18 -8.05 9.26
CA GLU A 73 3.85 -8.65 9.32
C GLU A 73 3.31 -9.10 7.94
N ALA A 74 3.94 -8.67 6.85
CA ALA A 74 3.49 -8.94 5.49
C ALA A 74 3.50 -10.44 5.12
N ARG A 75 2.40 -10.91 4.56
CA ARG A 75 2.23 -12.28 4.04
C ARG A 75 2.71 -12.40 2.60
N PRO A 76 2.95 -13.62 2.10
CA PRO A 76 3.26 -13.83 0.68
C PRO A 76 2.22 -13.19 -0.24
N GLY A 77 2.68 -12.32 -1.13
CA GLY A 77 1.83 -11.58 -2.09
C GLY A 77 1.42 -10.17 -1.61
N GLU A 78 1.52 -9.86 -0.33
CA GLU A 78 1.31 -8.51 0.19
C GLU A 78 2.57 -7.67 -0.03
N ARG A 79 2.53 -6.81 -1.04
CA ARG A 79 3.68 -6.00 -1.47
C ARG A 79 3.50 -4.53 -1.16
N TYR A 80 2.28 -4.08 -0.89
CA TYR A 80 1.97 -2.68 -0.64
C TYR A 80 1.81 -2.43 0.85
N LEU A 81 2.28 -1.28 1.33
CA LEU A 81 2.03 -0.79 2.68
C LEU A 81 1.10 0.41 2.57
N VAL A 82 -0.09 0.29 3.12
CA VAL A 82 -1.14 1.30 3.02
C VAL A 82 -1.47 1.82 4.41
N LEU A 83 -1.62 3.14 4.56
CA LEU A 83 -2.09 3.71 5.81
C LEU A 83 -3.61 3.56 5.91
N ASP A 84 -4.08 2.78 6.88
CA ASP A 84 -5.49 2.58 7.19
C ASP A 84 -5.72 2.75 8.69
N GLY A 85 -6.71 3.56 9.07
CA GLY A 85 -7.02 3.83 10.49
C GLY A 85 -5.84 4.34 11.34
N GLY A 86 -4.85 5.01 10.72
CA GLY A 86 -3.64 5.50 11.40
C GLY A 86 -2.52 4.46 11.58
N ARG A 87 -2.65 3.28 10.96
CA ARG A 87 -1.64 2.21 10.97
C ARG A 87 -1.25 1.81 9.55
N LEU A 88 0.04 1.60 9.31
CA LEU A 88 0.50 0.97 8.07
C LEU A 88 0.19 -0.53 8.09
N THR A 89 -0.55 -0.98 7.09
CA THR A 89 -1.02 -2.36 6.96
C THR A 89 -0.55 -2.95 5.63
N PRO A 90 -0.01 -4.18 5.61
CA PRO A 90 0.33 -4.87 4.37
C PRO A 90 -0.90 -5.15 3.52
N SER A 91 -0.74 -5.06 2.20
CA SER A 91 -1.83 -5.20 1.24
C SER A 91 -1.31 -5.78 -0.08
N THR A 92 -2.20 -6.51 -0.77
CA THR A 92 -1.99 -6.93 -2.16
C THR A 92 -2.35 -5.82 -3.15
N ARG A 93 -3.00 -4.74 -2.69
CA ARG A 93 -3.47 -3.62 -3.51
C ARG A 93 -2.75 -2.33 -3.13
N ALA A 94 -2.39 -1.56 -4.16
CA ALA A 94 -1.79 -0.22 -4.03
C ALA A 94 -2.77 0.87 -3.57
N THR A 95 -4.06 0.54 -3.46
CA THR A 95 -5.11 1.45 -3.00
C THR A 95 -5.71 0.87 -1.72
N PRO A 96 -5.89 1.67 -0.65
CA PRO A 96 -6.73 1.25 0.46
C PRO A 96 -8.09 0.80 -0.07
N PRO A 97 -8.75 -0.22 0.52
CA PRO A 97 -10.15 -0.47 0.21
C PRO A 97 -10.89 0.85 0.42
N ALA A 98 -11.61 1.33 -0.60
CA ALA A 98 -12.51 2.45 -0.42
C ALA A 98 -13.32 2.13 0.84
N VAL A 99 -13.25 3.03 1.83
CA VAL A 99 -14.06 2.95 3.04
C VAL A 99 -15.45 2.52 2.57
N ARG A 100 -15.96 1.39 3.08
CA ARG A 100 -17.35 1.02 2.85
C ARG A 100 -18.17 2.17 3.42
N ASP A 101 -18.47 3.13 2.59
CA ASP A 101 -19.64 3.96 2.77
C ASP A 101 -20.78 2.94 2.87
N ALA A 102 -21.35 2.80 4.06
CA ALA A 102 -22.43 1.86 4.34
C ALA A 102 -23.75 2.32 3.70
N THR A 103 -23.65 3.04 2.58
CA THR A 103 -24.76 3.39 1.72
C THR A 103 -24.71 2.43 0.54
N PRO A 104 -25.59 1.41 0.46
CA PRO A 104 -25.67 0.63 -0.75
C PRO A 104 -25.97 1.59 -1.92
N PRO A 105 -25.25 1.51 -3.05
CA PRO A 105 -25.64 2.26 -4.24
C PRO A 105 -27.02 1.75 -4.67
N THR A 106 -28.05 2.50 -4.29
CA THR A 106 -29.36 2.39 -4.90
C THR A 106 -29.16 2.89 -6.31
N THR A 107 -29.34 2.02 -7.30
CA THR A 107 -29.18 2.24 -8.75
C THR A 107 -27.77 1.97 -9.33
N GLY A 108 -27.40 0.69 -9.34
CA GLY A 108 -26.33 0.17 -10.19
C GLY A 108 -26.71 -1.21 -10.70
N ARG A 109 -27.10 -1.30 -11.97
CA ARG A 109 -27.50 -2.52 -12.67
C ARG A 109 -26.49 -3.64 -12.41
N TRP A 110 -26.94 -4.72 -11.76
CA TRP A 110 -26.15 -5.95 -11.61
C TRP A 110 -25.82 -6.49 -13.01
N VAL A 111 -24.55 -6.44 -13.39
CA VAL A 111 -24.06 -7.18 -14.56
C VAL A 111 -23.73 -8.58 -14.06
N ALA A 112 -24.57 -9.55 -14.43
CA ALA A 112 -24.28 -10.94 -14.18
C ALA A 112 -23.02 -11.34 -14.98
N TYR A 113 -22.02 -11.86 -14.29
CA TYR A 113 -20.91 -12.55 -14.92
C TYR A 113 -21.44 -13.85 -15.52
N VAL A 114 -21.48 -13.94 -16.86
CA VAL A 114 -21.72 -15.20 -17.58
C VAL A 114 -20.34 -15.80 -17.90
N PRO A 115 -19.97 -16.97 -17.35
CA PRO A 115 -18.81 -17.69 -17.85
C PRO A 115 -19.10 -18.13 -19.30
N ILE A 116 -18.22 -17.76 -20.23
CA ILE A 116 -18.24 -18.32 -21.58
C ILE A 116 -17.65 -19.73 -21.47
N GLU A 117 -18.48 -20.71 -21.16
CA GLU A 117 -18.20 -22.08 -21.54
C GLU A 117 -18.39 -22.17 -23.05
N ARG A 118 -17.28 -22.21 -23.80
CA ARG A 118 -17.33 -22.70 -25.16
C ARG A 118 -17.10 -24.20 -25.10
N ASP A 119 -18.20 -24.92 -24.85
CA ASP A 119 -18.36 -26.30 -25.27
C ASP A 119 -18.15 -26.34 -26.80
N GLY A 120 -16.94 -26.73 -27.20
CA GLY A 120 -16.66 -27.22 -28.54
C GLY A 120 -16.67 -28.73 -28.48
N SER A 121 -17.87 -29.31 -28.51
CA SER A 121 -18.10 -30.75 -28.65
C SER A 121 -17.25 -31.31 -29.79
N ALA A 122 -16.53 -32.39 -29.50
CA ALA A 122 -16.14 -33.36 -30.51
C ALA A 122 -17.40 -33.91 -31.19
N ASP A 123 -17.38 -34.16 -32.50
CA ASP A 123 -17.34 -35.52 -33.09
C ASP A 123 -17.27 -35.45 -34.65
N PRO A 124 -17.20 -36.56 -35.43
CA PRO A 124 -16.11 -36.81 -36.38
C PRO A 124 -16.56 -36.90 -37.86
N SER A 125 -15.62 -36.83 -38.80
CA SER A 125 -15.63 -37.50 -40.13
C SER A 125 -14.28 -37.37 -40.80
#